data_AF-A0A6G7SNC0-F1
#
_entry.id   AF-A0A6G7SNC0-F1
#
_cell.length_a   1.000
_cell.length_b   1.000
_cell.length_c   1.000
_cell.angle_alpha   90.00
_cell.angle_beta   90.00
_cell.angle_gamma   90.00
#
_symmetry.space_group_name_H-M   'P 1'
#
loop_
_entity.id
_entity.type
_entity.pdbx_description
1 polymer ?
#
loop_
_entity_poly.entity_id
_entity_poly.type
_entity_poly.pdbx_seq_one_letter_code
_entity_poly.pdbx_strand_id
1 'polypeptide(L)'
;MAHYAEVEIGHQFGPLENFGDCVGKHDEVADDGRYRLTYTVYAKLPRDQHIAAARKLRTALKAHGVGITDFTERPEKPEVIMYARHPREKFFVVADTVKPPNTLRLEVSTPCFLPPGAKQQKF
;
A
#
# COMPACT_ATOMS: atom_id res chain seq x y z
N MET A 1 -3.90 -3.89 -7.88
CA MET A 1 -2.45 -3.56 -7.89
C MET A 1 -1.64 -4.59 -8.66
N ALA A 2 -1.65 -5.88 -8.28
CA ALA A 2 -0.84 -6.93 -8.91
C ALA A 2 -1.02 -7.04 -10.44
N HIS A 3 -2.27 -7.06 -10.92
CA HIS A 3 -2.59 -7.04 -12.36
C HIS A 3 -1.90 -5.90 -13.13
N TYR A 4 -1.95 -4.66 -12.60
CA TYR A 4 -1.34 -3.50 -13.25
C TYR A 4 0.18 -3.47 -13.18
N ALA A 5 0.75 -4.16 -12.20
CA ALA A 5 2.18 -4.38 -12.10
C ALA A 5 2.64 -5.58 -12.97
N GLU A 6 1.70 -6.29 -13.61
CA GLU A 6 1.94 -7.54 -14.35
C GLU A 6 2.68 -8.58 -13.50
N VAL A 7 2.25 -8.73 -12.25
CA VAL A 7 2.80 -9.70 -11.31
C VAL A 7 1.75 -10.65 -10.79
N GLU A 8 2.15 -11.89 -10.56
CA GLU A 8 1.35 -12.88 -9.85
C GLU A 8 1.60 -12.77 -8.34
N ILE A 9 0.53 -12.92 -7.55
CA ILE A 9 0.61 -12.93 -6.10
C ILE A 9 1.15 -14.30 -5.67
N GLY A 10 2.24 -14.29 -4.91
CA GLY A 10 2.76 -15.49 -4.28
C GLY A 10 1.88 -15.90 -3.10
N HIS A 11 1.70 -17.21 -2.91
CA HIS A 11 0.94 -17.75 -1.77
C HIS A 11 1.82 -18.01 -0.53
N GLN A 12 3.15 -17.86 -0.67
CA GLN A 12 4.12 -18.15 0.38
C GLN A 12 4.05 -17.15 1.54
N PHE A 13 3.83 -15.87 1.22
CA PHE A 13 3.44 -14.84 2.17
C PHE A 13 2.02 -14.48 1.75
N GLY A 14 1.02 -15.08 2.40
CA GLY A 14 -0.37 -14.86 2.04
C GLY A 14 -0.76 -13.37 2.09
N PRO A 15 -1.92 -13.01 1.54
CA PRO A 15 -2.48 -11.68 1.80
C PRO A 15 -2.57 -11.46 3.31
N LEU A 16 -1.99 -10.36 3.78
CA LEU A 16 -2.06 -9.96 5.18
C LEU A 16 -3.08 -8.84 5.28
N GLU A 17 -4.23 -9.18 5.86
CA GLU A 17 -5.22 -8.22 6.33
C GLU A 17 -4.83 -7.78 7.75
N ASN A 18 -4.71 -6.48 7.95
CA ASN A 18 -4.44 -5.91 9.26
C ASN A 18 -5.46 -4.80 9.55
N PHE A 19 -6.22 -4.97 10.63
CA PHE A 19 -7.10 -3.97 11.18
C PHE A 19 -6.37 -3.27 12.32
N GLY A 20 -5.95 -2.03 12.08
CA GLY A 20 -5.22 -1.23 13.06
C GLY A 20 -6.03 -0.07 13.59
N ASP A 21 -5.62 0.41 14.77
CA ASP A 21 -6.22 1.57 15.40
C ASP A 21 -6.00 2.85 14.57
N CYS A 22 -6.96 3.75 14.66
CA CYS A 22 -6.84 5.10 14.14
C CYS A 22 -6.25 6.02 15.19
N VAL A 23 -4.98 6.36 15.01
CA VAL A 23 -4.25 7.26 15.88
C VAL A 23 -4.36 8.70 15.37
N GLY A 24 -4.75 9.61 16.25
CA GLY A 24 -4.83 11.04 16.01
C GLY A 24 -3.46 11.72 15.98
N LYS A 25 -3.46 13.05 15.88
CA LYS A 25 -2.22 13.83 15.74
C LYS A 25 -1.42 13.92 17.04
N HIS A 26 -2.07 13.82 18.20
CA HIS A 26 -1.45 13.81 19.52
C HIS A 26 -1.57 12.44 20.18
N ASP A 27 -1.44 11.38 19.37
CA ASP A 27 -1.51 9.99 19.80
C ASP A 27 -2.87 9.58 20.39
N GLU A 28 -3.96 10.26 20.01
CA GLU A 28 -5.30 9.93 20.48
C GLU A 28 -5.85 8.67 19.81
N VAL A 29 -6.36 7.72 20.59
CA VAL A 29 -7.05 6.52 20.08
C VAL A 29 -8.50 6.57 20.56
N ALA A 30 -9.45 6.49 19.63
CA ALA A 30 -10.89 6.49 19.95
C ALA A 30 -11.39 5.08 20.26
N ASP A 31 -12.30 4.99 21.24
CA ASP A 31 -13.01 3.76 21.58
C ASP A 31 -14.31 3.59 20.76
N ASP A 32 -14.50 4.39 19.71
CA ASP A 32 -15.70 4.34 18.84
C ASP A 32 -15.62 3.26 17.75
N GLY A 33 -14.64 2.37 17.84
CA GLY A 33 -14.45 1.23 16.95
C GLY A 33 -13.94 1.60 15.56
N ARG A 34 -13.53 2.86 15.33
CA ARG A 34 -12.90 3.24 14.06
C ARG A 34 -11.63 2.44 13.81
N TYR A 35 -11.37 2.10 12.55
CA TYR A 35 -10.24 1.27 12.16
C TYR A 35 -9.63 1.74 10.84
N ARG A 36 -8.36 1.40 10.64
CA ARG A 36 -7.70 1.41 9.35
C ARG A 36 -7.49 -0.02 8.90
N LEU A 37 -7.89 -0.33 7.67
CA LEU A 37 -7.57 -1.60 7.03
C LEU A 37 -6.32 -1.42 6.18
N THR A 38 -5.34 -2.29 6.38
CA THR A 38 -4.19 -2.47 5.50
C THR A 38 -4.29 -3.85 4.87
N TYR A 39 -4.22 -3.90 3.54
CA TYR A 39 -4.18 -5.12 2.76
C TYR A 39 -2.84 -5.20 2.03
N THR A 40 -2.03 -6.19 2.38
CA THR A 40 -0.69 -6.38 1.83
C THR A 40 -0.62 -7.71 1.08
N VAL A 41 -0.12 -7.66 -0.16
CA VAL A 41 0.19 -8.85 -0.95
C VAL A 41 1.63 -8.82 -1.42
N TYR A 42 2.19 -10.00 -1.63
CA TYR A 42 3.57 -10.16 -2.06
C TYR A 42 3.61 -10.84 -3.41
N ALA A 43 4.21 -10.15 -4.38
CA ALA A 43 4.48 -10.72 -5.69
C ALA A 43 5.86 -11.37 -5.71
N LYS A 44 5.93 -12.58 -6.26
CA LYS A 44 7.20 -13.24 -6.54
C LYS A 44 7.68 -12.78 -7.92
N LEU A 45 8.71 -11.95 -7.94
CA LEU A 45 9.19 -11.29 -9.15
C LEU A 45 10.71 -11.27 -9.12
N PRO A 46 11.43 -11.66 -10.18
CA PRO A 46 12.88 -11.49 -10.25
C PRO A 46 13.28 -10.04 -9.96
N ARG A 47 14.31 -9.86 -9.13
CA ARG A 47 14.65 -8.55 -8.58
C ARG A 47 14.96 -7.50 -9.65
N ASP A 48 15.61 -7.90 -10.73
CA ASP A 48 15.89 -7.09 -11.92
C ASP A 48 14.62 -6.55 -12.62
N GLN A 49 13.45 -7.16 -12.39
CA GLN A 49 12.17 -6.73 -12.95
C GLN A 49 11.39 -5.79 -12.02
N HIS A 50 11.79 -5.62 -10.76
CA HIS A 50 11.05 -4.82 -9.77
C HIS A 50 10.84 -3.37 -10.22
N ILE A 51 11.90 -2.71 -10.71
CA ILE A 51 11.82 -1.31 -11.17
C ILE A 51 10.86 -1.19 -12.35
N ALA A 52 10.93 -2.11 -13.31
CA ALA A 52 10.04 -2.12 -14.46
C ALA A 52 8.57 -2.29 -14.06
N ALA A 53 8.27 -3.24 -13.16
CA ALA A 53 6.94 -3.46 -12.62
C ALA A 53 6.40 -2.23 -11.87
N ALA A 54 7.23 -1.60 -11.03
CA ALA A 54 6.84 -0.40 -10.31
C ALA A 54 6.60 0.81 -11.24
N ARG A 55 7.35 0.95 -12.33
CA ARG A 55 7.09 1.96 -13.37
C ARG A 55 5.73 1.74 -14.04
N LYS A 56 5.37 0.50 -14.38
CA LYS A 56 4.05 0.15 -14.95
C LYS A 56 2.93 0.49 -13.97
N LEU A 57 3.08 0.08 -12.71
CA LEU A 57 2.12 0.39 -11.65
C LEU A 57 1.96 1.91 -11.46
N ARG A 58 3.05 2.67 -11.45
CA ARG A 58 3.04 4.13 -11.36
C ARG A 58 2.20 4.77 -12.46
N THR A 59 2.36 4.31 -13.71
CA THR A 59 1.58 4.80 -14.85
C THR A 59 0.10 4.49 -14.69
N ALA A 60 -0.25 3.25 -14.31
CA ALA A 60 -1.64 2.86 -14.06
C ALA A 60 -2.27 3.68 -12.92
N LEU A 61 -1.57 3.84 -11.80
CA LEU A 61 -2.05 4.63 -10.65
C LEU A 61 -2.34 6.08 -11.05
N LYS A 62 -1.45 6.72 -11.82
CA LYS A 62 -1.68 8.07 -12.35
C LYS A 62 -2.91 8.14 -13.26
N ALA A 63 -3.10 7.16 -14.13
CA ALA A 63 -4.26 7.10 -15.02
C ALA A 63 -5.59 6.99 -14.24
N HIS A 64 -5.57 6.40 -13.05
CA HIS A 64 -6.71 6.31 -12.13
C HIS A 64 -6.79 7.49 -11.13
N GLY A 65 -6.03 8.57 -11.33
CA GLY A 65 -6.10 9.76 -10.49
C GLY A 65 -5.41 9.63 -9.13
N VAL A 66 -4.60 8.58 -8.92
CA VAL A 66 -3.79 8.41 -7.72
C VAL A 66 -2.51 9.23 -7.85
N GLY A 67 -2.25 10.11 -6.87
CA GLY A 67 -1.05 10.94 -6.85
C GLY A 67 0.16 10.17 -6.31
N ILE A 68 1.27 10.20 -7.03
CA ILE A 68 2.54 9.61 -6.57
C ILE A 68 3.22 10.62 -5.63
N THR A 69 3.41 10.25 -4.37
CA THR A 69 4.03 11.12 -3.36
C THR A 69 5.53 10.92 -3.27
N ASP A 70 6.01 9.72 -3.55
CA ASP A 70 7.43 9.41 -3.66
C ASP A 70 7.66 8.24 -4.63
N PHE A 71 8.79 8.26 -5.33
CA PHE A 71 9.19 7.21 -6.24
C PHE A 71 10.71 7.17 -6.38
N THR A 72 11.35 6.27 -5.64
CA THR A 72 12.80 6.12 -5.58
C THR A 72 13.21 4.81 -6.23
N GLU A 73 14.15 4.88 -7.18
CA GLU A 73 14.75 3.72 -7.86
C GLU A 73 16.23 3.60 -7.49
N ARG A 74 16.71 2.38 -7.27
CA ARG A 74 18.14 2.08 -7.04
C ARG A 74 18.62 1.05 -8.06
N PRO A 75 19.07 1.45 -9.26
CA PRO A 75 19.41 0.50 -10.32
C PRO A 75 20.58 -0.45 -9.96
N GLU A 76 21.58 0.06 -9.23
CA GLU A 76 22.76 -0.72 -8.81
C GLU A 76 22.42 -1.88 -7.86
N LYS A 77 21.33 -1.73 -7.11
CA LYS A 77 20.75 -2.76 -6.25
C LYS A 77 19.27 -2.78 -6.56
N PRO A 78 18.79 -3.55 -7.55
CA PRO A 78 17.50 -3.33 -8.20
C PRO A 78 16.35 -3.34 -7.18
N GLU A 79 16.09 -2.15 -6.66
CA GLU A 79 15.18 -1.86 -5.55
C GLU A 79 14.38 -0.65 -5.98
N VAL A 80 13.14 -0.65 -5.53
CA VAL A 80 12.21 0.43 -5.75
C VAL A 80 11.41 0.65 -4.49
N ILE A 81 11.09 1.91 -4.22
CA ILE A 81 10.15 2.33 -3.19
C ILE A 81 9.20 3.32 -3.86
N MET A 82 7.90 3.05 -3.77
CA MET A 82 6.86 3.94 -4.26
C MET A 82 5.82 4.16 -3.17
N TYR A 83 5.50 5.42 -2.96
CA TYR A 83 4.38 5.85 -2.14
C TYR A 83 3.39 6.61 -3.03
N ALA A 84 2.11 6.31 -2.89
CA ALA A 84 1.05 7.02 -3.60
C ALA A 84 -0.18 7.21 -2.71
N ARG A 85 -0.96 8.25 -3.00
CA ARG A 85 -2.17 8.60 -2.25
C ARG A 85 -3.27 9.05 -3.19
N HIS A 86 -4.48 8.53 -2.99
CA HIS A 86 -5.64 9.02 -3.73
C HIS A 86 -6.15 10.33 -3.11
N PRO A 87 -6.26 11.43 -3.88
CA PRO A 87 -6.56 12.74 -3.32
C PRO A 87 -7.97 12.84 -2.73
N ARG A 88 -8.94 12.10 -3.27
CA ARG A 88 -10.35 12.09 -2.79
C ARG A 88 -10.62 10.99 -1.76
N GLU A 89 -10.48 9.72 -2.17
CA GLU A 89 -10.70 8.53 -1.33
C GLU A 89 -9.68 8.34 -0.20
N LYS A 90 -8.57 9.09 -0.20
CA LYS A 90 -7.55 9.10 0.87
C LYS A 90 -6.85 7.77 1.16
N PHE A 91 -7.07 6.72 0.35
CA PHE A 91 -6.27 5.50 0.46
C PHE A 91 -4.80 5.78 0.12
N PHE A 92 -3.92 5.02 0.74
CA PHE A 92 -2.48 5.06 0.57
C PHE A 92 -2.00 3.76 -0.05
N VAL A 93 -1.03 3.85 -0.96
CA VAL A 93 -0.45 2.72 -1.67
C VAL A 93 1.05 2.69 -1.41
N VAL A 94 1.57 1.51 -1.10
CA VAL A 94 3.00 1.23 -1.07
C VAL A 94 3.31 0.16 -2.12
N ALA A 95 4.38 0.37 -2.88
CA ALA A 95 4.99 -0.70 -3.64
C ALA A 95 6.52 -0.63 -3.48
N ASP A 96 7.11 -1.67 -2.91
CA ASP A 96 8.52 -1.67 -2.58
C ASP A 96 9.18 -3.05 -2.64
N THR A 97 10.48 -3.04 -2.87
CA THR A 97 11.32 -4.24 -2.79
C THR A 97 11.56 -4.60 -1.34
N VAL A 98 11.17 -5.81 -0.95
CA VAL A 98 11.29 -6.29 0.44
C VAL A 98 12.14 -7.56 0.51
N LYS A 99 12.43 -8.01 1.74
CA LYS A 99 12.96 -9.36 1.98
C LYS A 99 11.79 -10.37 2.08
N PRO A 100 11.99 -11.64 1.69
CA PRO A 100 13.21 -12.21 1.08
C PRO A 100 13.45 -11.72 -0.36
N PRO A 101 14.63 -11.96 -0.97
CA PRO A 101 14.91 -11.56 -2.35
C PRO A 101 13.82 -12.01 -3.33
N ASN A 102 13.68 -11.29 -4.46
CA ASN A 102 12.66 -11.54 -5.48
C ASN A 102 11.22 -11.39 -4.98
N THR A 103 11.02 -10.53 -3.98
CA THR A 103 9.71 -10.21 -3.42
C THR A 103 9.42 -8.73 -3.57
N LEU A 104 8.33 -8.43 -4.28
CA LEU A 104 7.78 -7.08 -4.40
C LEU A 104 6.53 -7.01 -3.53
N ARG A 105 6.52 -6.14 -2.53
CA ARG A 105 5.33 -5.88 -1.72
C ARG A 105 4.41 -4.90 -2.45
N LEU A 106 3.12 -5.18 -2.41
CA LEU A 106 2.05 -4.29 -2.85
C LEU A 106 1.06 -4.14 -1.70
N GLU A 107 0.88 -2.93 -1.21
CA GLU A 107 0.07 -2.65 -0.03
C GLU A 107 -0.88 -1.49 -0.31
N VAL A 108 -2.12 -1.65 0.14
CA VAL A 108 -3.13 -0.60 0.18
C VAL A 108 -3.59 -0.44 1.61
N SER A 109 -3.58 0.80 2.09
CA SER A 109 -4.14 1.19 3.37
C SER A 109 -5.31 2.14 3.16
N THR A 110 -6.43 1.89 3.82
CA THR A 110 -7.62 2.74 3.79
C THR A 110 -7.39 4.01 4.62
N PRO A 111 -8.24 5.05 4.47
CA PRO A 111 -8.41 6.01 5.55
C PRO A 111 -9.02 5.32 6.78
N CYS A 112 -9.13 6.09 7.87
CA CYS A 112 -9.88 5.67 9.04
C CYS A 112 -11.37 5.57 8.73
N PHE A 113 -11.92 4.37 8.86
CA PHE A 113 -13.34 4.11 8.72
C PHE A 113 -14.00 3.99 10.07
N LEU A 114 -15.21 4.53 10.17
CA LEU A 114 -16.08 4.34 11.32
C LEU A 114 -17.05 3.18 10.97
N PRO A 115 -17.20 2.15 11.82
CA PRO A 115 -18.14 1.08 11.57
C PRO A 115 -19.58 1.60 11.41
N PRO A 116 -20.41 0.93 10.59
CA PRO A 116 -21.82 1.27 10.46
C PRO A 116 -22.51 1.31 11.84
N GLY A 117 -23.24 2.39 12.13
CA GLY A 117 -23.98 2.57 13.38
C GLY A 117 -23.17 3.11 14.56
N ALA A 118 -21.84 3.20 14.45
CA ALA A 118 -21.01 3.84 15.47
C ALA A 118 -21.13 5.38 15.39
N LYS A 119 -20.97 6.05 16.54
CA LYS A 119 -20.94 7.52 16.65
C LYS A 119 -19.50 7.98 16.84
N GLN A 120 -19.05 8.89 15.99
CA GLN A 120 -17.68 9.38 16.02
C GLN A 120 -17.38 10.15 17.31
N GLN A 121 -16.41 9.68 18.09
CA GLN A 121 -15.82 10.40 19.20
C GLN A 121 -14.99 11.59 18.69
N LYS A 122 -15.10 12.73 19.36
CA LYS A 122 -14.33 13.95 19.06
C LYS A 122 -13.15 14.07 20.02
N PHE A 123 -12.03 14.52 19.48
CA PHE A 123 -10.83 14.94 20.20
C PHE A 123 -10.52 16.38 19.81
#